data_AF-A0A7Z9KG28-F1
#
_entry.id   AF-A0A7Z9KG28-F1
#
_cell.length_a   1.000
_cell.length_b   1.000
_cell.length_c   1.000
_cell.angle_alpha   90.00
_cell.angle_beta   90.00
_cell.angle_gamma   90.00
#
_symmetry.space_group_name_H-M   'P 1'
#
loop_
_entity.id
_entity.type
_entity.pdbx_description
1 polymer ?
#
loop_
_entity_poly.entity_id
_entity_poly.type
_entity_poly.pdbx_seq_one_letter_code
_entity_poly.pdbx_strand_id
1 'polypeptide(L)'
;MRSERGFTLVEILISVVVSALAIATLYASYDIVDKQYQKIRDVTVLSQSGRNILVMVKRDIRMAGFTYRDDTGKLIYGSISEPIKITDSGDRCCDDITVVYDYQVQSATAQRIRIRYWVENYTGSKGARGRLYKQTDILQPSTATGRKEPMADYIEDLQFVRDQVKSSGSLQNLAKQSTDLSKSAKLTDGKLGCNNGCNSQCENGWTFGGGLNANEKISANFSSPVTIGGIGLYAGEQNETVTGYIQIKESGSYKRIATLSNIGISAKNSQYQFSKNVATDSLEFVMTSGGGGDKNICIFEFQIYPGSNLSNLVDVVLALRTRNQYGLSKAYTKKTYRKGNYKLNKTDAYRRDEYSTTVLVRNLSL
;
A
#
# COMPACT_ATOMS: atom_id res chain seq x y z
N MET A 1 67.08 68.07 -8.21
CA MET A 1 67.28 66.61 -8.01
C MET A 1 66.42 66.18 -6.84
N ARG A 2 65.45 65.31 -7.07
CA ARG A 2 64.48 64.85 -6.06
C ARG A 2 65.13 63.66 -5.32
N SER A 3 65.29 63.77 -4.00
CA SER A 3 65.79 62.67 -3.16
C SER A 3 64.72 61.59 -3.10
N GLU A 4 65.00 60.42 -3.68
CA GLU A 4 64.21 59.21 -3.46
C GLU A 4 64.59 58.69 -2.06
N ARG A 5 63.68 58.83 -1.09
CA ARG A 5 63.88 58.28 0.25
C ARG A 5 63.66 56.77 0.18
N GLY A 6 64.70 56.00 0.48
CA GLY A 6 64.60 54.54 0.61
C GLY A 6 63.79 54.13 1.83
N PHE A 7 63.14 52.96 1.76
CA PHE A 7 62.40 52.39 2.88
C PHE A 7 63.34 51.94 4.00
N THR A 8 62.94 52.19 5.24
CA THR A 8 63.64 51.68 6.42
C THR A 8 63.29 50.21 6.65
N LEU A 9 64.20 49.46 7.30
CA LEU A 9 64.01 48.05 7.59
C LEU A 9 62.72 47.79 8.41
N VAL A 10 62.39 48.68 9.33
CA VAL A 10 61.18 48.58 10.16
C VAL A 10 59.91 48.75 9.33
N GLU A 11 59.89 49.66 8.36
CA GLU A 11 58.73 49.85 7.46
C GLU A 11 58.48 48.60 6.61
N ILE A 12 59.53 47.97 6.09
CA ILE A 12 59.42 46.73 5.33
C ILE A 12 58.93 45.59 6.25
N LEU A 13 59.45 45.45 7.47
CA LEU A 13 58.98 44.43 8.41
C LEU A 13 57.49 44.59 8.76
N ILE A 14 57.03 45.81 9.06
CA ILE A 14 55.62 46.05 9.40
C ILE A 14 54.72 45.75 8.20
N SER A 15 55.12 46.18 6.99
CA SER A 15 54.33 45.94 5.76
C SER A 15 54.16 44.44 5.44
N VAL A 16 55.22 43.65 5.65
CA VAL A 16 55.21 42.19 5.45
C VAL A 16 54.30 41.52 6.47
N VAL A 17 54.37 41.92 7.74
CA VAL A 17 53.52 41.35 8.81
C VAL A 17 52.04 41.64 8.55
N VAL A 18 51.67 42.87 8.19
CA VAL A 18 50.27 43.22 7.91
C VAL A 18 49.74 42.47 6.68
N SER A 19 50.56 42.34 5.62
CA SER A 19 50.18 41.57 4.43
C SER A 19 50.01 40.07 4.74
N ALA A 20 50.88 39.50 5.56
CA ALA A 20 50.77 38.11 5.99
C ALA A 20 49.51 37.85 6.83
N LEU A 21 49.17 38.77 7.74
CA LEU A 21 47.91 38.71 8.50
C LEU A 21 46.69 38.79 7.58
N ALA A 22 46.71 39.67 6.56
CA ALA A 22 45.64 39.78 5.58
C ALA A 22 45.47 38.48 4.75
N ILE A 23 46.56 37.86 4.31
CA ILE A 23 46.48 36.58 3.57
C ILE A 23 45.96 35.46 4.48
N ALA A 24 46.37 35.42 5.75
CA ALA A 24 45.89 34.44 6.71
C ALA A 24 44.37 34.56 6.96
N THR A 25 43.85 35.78 7.10
CA THR A 25 42.39 36.00 7.26
C THR A 25 41.62 35.65 5.99
N LEU A 26 42.16 35.95 4.80
CA LEU A 26 41.56 35.56 3.52
C LEU A 26 41.50 34.03 3.36
N TYR A 27 42.56 33.32 3.73
CA TYR A 27 42.58 31.85 3.68
C TYR A 27 41.54 31.22 4.60
N ALA A 28 41.42 31.71 5.85
CA ALA A 28 40.38 31.26 6.78
C ALA A 28 38.96 31.54 6.23
N SER A 29 38.77 32.68 5.58
CA SER A 29 37.50 33.03 4.94
C SER A 29 37.17 32.08 3.79
N TYR A 30 38.17 31.71 2.98
CA TYR A 30 38.00 30.76 1.88
C TYR A 30 37.57 29.38 2.37
N ASP A 31 38.21 28.82 3.41
CA ASP A 31 37.85 27.51 3.96
C ASP A 31 36.39 27.47 4.49
N ILE A 32 35.93 28.53 5.15
CA ILE A 32 34.55 28.65 5.61
C ILE A 32 33.57 28.65 4.43
N VAL A 33 33.88 29.43 3.39
CA VAL A 33 33.05 29.54 2.18
C VAL A 33 33.02 28.22 1.41
N ASP A 34 34.15 27.53 1.26
CA ASP A 34 34.20 26.23 0.59
C ASP A 34 33.36 25.19 1.33
N LYS A 35 33.49 25.09 2.66
CA LYS A 35 32.64 24.21 3.48
C LYS A 35 31.15 24.54 3.34
N GLN A 36 30.82 25.83 3.29
CA GLN A 36 29.44 26.27 3.07
C GLN A 36 28.93 25.88 1.68
N TYR A 37 29.76 26.03 0.65
CA TYR A 37 29.43 25.64 -0.72
C TYR A 37 29.23 24.12 -0.83
N GLN A 38 30.12 23.31 -0.23
CA GLN A 38 29.97 21.85 -0.17
C GLN A 38 28.68 21.45 0.53
N LYS A 39 28.33 22.10 1.65
CA LYS A 39 27.06 21.86 2.35
C LYS A 39 25.86 22.12 1.45
N ILE A 40 25.84 23.26 0.76
CA ILE A 40 24.73 23.62 -0.14
C ILE A 40 24.62 22.60 -1.28
N ARG A 41 25.76 22.18 -1.84
CA ARG A 41 25.79 21.14 -2.88
C ARG A 41 25.28 19.80 -2.39
N ASP A 42 25.76 19.30 -1.25
CA ASP A 42 25.33 18.01 -0.70
C ASP A 42 23.83 17.99 -0.36
N VAL A 43 23.30 19.09 0.19
CA VAL A 43 21.85 19.23 0.44
C VAL A 43 21.06 19.29 -0.86
N THR A 44 21.57 19.96 -1.90
CA THR A 44 20.91 20.02 -3.22
C THR A 44 20.86 18.64 -3.87
N VAL A 45 21.98 17.90 -3.85
CA VAL A 45 22.04 16.52 -4.36
C VAL A 45 21.08 15.61 -3.60
N LEU A 46 20.98 15.77 -2.28
CA LEU A 46 20.04 15.04 -1.45
C LEU A 46 18.59 15.31 -1.89
N SER A 47 18.21 16.57 -2.10
CA SER A 47 16.87 16.92 -2.57
C SER A 47 16.54 16.44 -3.97
N GLN A 48 17.50 16.53 -4.89
CA GLN A 48 17.32 16.01 -6.23
C GLN A 48 17.13 14.49 -6.22
N SER A 49 17.95 13.78 -5.44
CA SER A 49 17.91 12.32 -5.32
C SER A 49 16.58 11.85 -4.73
N GLY A 50 16.15 12.45 -3.61
CA GLY A 50 14.88 12.11 -2.97
C GLY A 50 13.67 12.28 -3.91
N ARG A 51 13.59 13.40 -4.65
CA ARG A 51 12.51 13.65 -5.62
C ARG A 51 12.55 12.68 -6.80
N ASN A 52 13.73 12.44 -7.37
CA ASN A 52 13.89 11.54 -8.51
C ASN A 52 13.44 10.11 -8.16
N ILE A 53 13.85 9.59 -7.00
CA ILE A 53 13.45 8.26 -6.52
C ILE A 53 11.94 8.18 -6.36
N LEU A 54 11.33 9.15 -5.67
CA LEU A 54 9.87 9.14 -5.46
C LEU A 54 9.10 9.18 -6.78
N VAL A 55 9.55 9.96 -7.77
CA VAL A 55 8.90 10.02 -9.09
C VAL A 55 8.99 8.67 -9.81
N MET A 56 10.16 8.01 -9.76
CA MET A 56 10.34 6.69 -10.37
C MET A 56 9.48 5.63 -9.69
N VAL A 57 9.59 5.51 -8.37
CA VAL A 57 8.80 4.54 -7.58
C VAL A 57 7.30 4.78 -7.77
N LYS A 58 6.86 6.04 -7.76
CA LYS A 58 5.46 6.42 -8.02
C LYS A 58 4.99 6.00 -9.41
N ARG A 59 5.81 6.20 -10.44
CA ARG A 59 5.48 5.78 -11.81
C ARG A 59 5.30 4.28 -11.87
N ASP A 60 6.21 3.52 -11.27
CA ASP A 60 6.18 2.06 -11.31
C ASP A 60 5.00 1.51 -10.50
N ILE A 61 4.73 2.03 -9.30
CA ILE A 61 3.56 1.67 -8.48
C ILE A 61 2.24 1.96 -9.23
N ARG A 62 2.14 3.05 -9.99
CA ARG A 62 0.94 3.36 -10.79
C ARG A 62 0.67 2.33 -11.88
N MET A 63 1.72 1.67 -12.39
CA MET A 63 1.60 0.64 -13.41
C MET A 63 1.27 -0.74 -12.83
N ALA A 64 1.41 -0.94 -11.52
CA ALA A 64 1.13 -2.22 -10.87
C ALA A 64 -0.23 -2.80 -11.30
N GLY A 65 -0.23 -4.04 -11.77
CA GLY A 65 -1.43 -4.77 -12.22
C GLY A 65 -1.88 -4.51 -13.64
N PHE A 66 -1.18 -3.63 -14.37
CA PHE A 66 -1.49 -3.42 -15.77
C PHE A 66 -1.21 -4.70 -16.56
N THR A 67 -2.19 -5.11 -17.37
CA THR A 67 -2.08 -6.28 -18.25
C THR A 67 -2.25 -5.85 -19.69
N TYR A 68 -1.38 -6.37 -20.56
CA TYR A 68 -1.39 -5.98 -21.97
C TYR A 68 -2.41 -6.82 -22.75
N ARG A 69 -3.16 -6.17 -23.63
CA ARG A 69 -4.13 -6.79 -24.53
C ARG A 69 -3.63 -6.66 -25.97
N ASP A 70 -3.73 -7.74 -26.72
CA ASP A 70 -3.44 -7.71 -28.15
C ASP A 70 -4.52 -6.94 -28.95
N ASP A 71 -4.33 -6.82 -30.26
CA ASP A 71 -5.24 -6.13 -31.18
C ASP A 71 -6.64 -6.77 -31.23
N THR A 72 -6.79 -8.00 -30.72
CA THR A 72 -8.08 -8.70 -30.59
C THR A 72 -8.74 -8.51 -29.23
N GLY A 73 -8.11 -7.72 -28.34
CA GLY A 73 -8.60 -7.44 -26.98
C GLY A 73 -8.32 -8.56 -25.97
N LYS A 74 -7.56 -9.59 -26.34
CA LYS A 74 -7.23 -10.73 -25.49
C LYS A 74 -5.99 -10.45 -24.66
N LEU A 75 -6.02 -10.87 -23.38
CA LEU A 75 -4.86 -10.81 -22.50
C LEU A 75 -3.76 -11.76 -22.97
N ILE A 76 -2.56 -11.26 -23.20
CA ILE A 76 -1.43 -12.06 -23.68
C ILE A 76 -0.97 -13.07 -22.63
N TYR A 77 -0.87 -12.64 -21.37
CA TYR A 77 -0.34 -13.43 -20.26
C TYR A 77 -1.35 -13.70 -19.13
N GLY A 78 -2.64 -13.42 -19.38
CA GLY A 78 -3.71 -13.54 -18.37
C GLY A 78 -3.61 -12.52 -17.23
N SER A 79 -4.41 -12.70 -16.18
CA SER A 79 -4.44 -11.82 -15.00
C SER A 79 -3.20 -11.98 -14.10
N ILE A 80 -2.76 -10.89 -13.46
CA ILE A 80 -1.67 -10.90 -12.49
C ILE A 80 -2.24 -11.17 -11.09
N SER A 81 -1.79 -12.24 -10.43
CA SER A 81 -2.29 -12.66 -9.11
C SER A 81 -1.80 -11.79 -7.95
N GLU A 82 -0.53 -11.35 -7.99
CA GLU A 82 0.07 -10.48 -6.97
C GLU A 82 0.75 -9.27 -7.63
N PRO A 83 -0.01 -8.23 -7.99
CA PRO A 83 0.54 -7.10 -8.76
C PRO A 83 1.43 -6.17 -7.95
N ILE A 84 1.26 -6.17 -6.63
CA ILE A 84 2.10 -5.45 -5.70
C ILE A 84 2.31 -6.30 -4.45
N LYS A 85 3.55 -6.38 -3.99
CA LYS A 85 3.92 -7.01 -2.72
C LYS A 85 4.80 -6.04 -1.95
N ILE A 86 4.49 -5.84 -0.68
CA ILE A 86 5.32 -5.04 0.23
C ILE A 86 5.80 -5.99 1.32
N THR A 87 7.10 -6.04 1.55
CA THR A 87 7.66 -6.73 2.72
C THR A 87 8.07 -5.67 3.72
N ASP A 88 7.30 -5.58 4.79
CA ASP A 88 7.55 -4.66 5.90
C ASP A 88 8.70 -5.20 6.78
N SER A 89 9.69 -4.35 7.06
CA SER A 89 10.81 -4.71 7.95
C SER A 89 10.54 -4.43 9.43
N GLY A 90 9.31 -4.04 9.80
CA GLY A 90 8.94 -3.68 11.16
C GLY A 90 9.64 -2.38 11.60
N ASP A 91 9.97 -2.28 12.89
CA ASP A 91 10.69 -1.12 13.45
C ASP A 91 12.18 -1.05 13.05
N ARG A 92 12.54 -1.53 11.86
CA ARG A 92 13.90 -1.52 11.31
C ARG A 92 13.87 -0.98 9.89
N CYS A 93 15.01 -0.48 9.43
CA CYS A 93 15.17 -0.15 8.03
C CYS A 93 15.59 -1.41 7.25
N CYS A 94 15.04 -1.70 6.06
CA CYS A 94 14.04 -0.92 5.34
C CYS A 94 13.05 -1.84 4.61
N ASP A 95 11.88 -1.30 4.30
CA ASP A 95 10.85 -2.05 3.59
C ASP A 95 11.30 -2.33 2.16
N ASP A 96 10.74 -3.40 1.58
CA ASP A 96 10.84 -3.65 0.16
C ASP A 96 9.47 -3.59 -0.52
N ILE A 97 9.50 -3.25 -1.81
CA ILE A 97 8.31 -3.30 -2.65
C ILE A 97 8.64 -4.01 -3.95
N THR A 98 7.74 -4.88 -4.35
CA THR A 98 7.74 -5.55 -5.65
C THR A 98 6.48 -5.17 -6.40
N VAL A 99 6.63 -4.80 -7.66
CA VAL A 99 5.55 -4.38 -8.54
C VAL A 99 5.62 -5.19 -9.83
N VAL A 100 4.48 -5.74 -10.26
CA VAL A 100 4.37 -6.56 -11.48
C VAL A 100 3.38 -5.92 -12.44
N TYR A 101 3.79 -5.80 -13.70
CA TYR A 101 2.95 -5.30 -14.78
C TYR A 101 3.45 -5.76 -16.16
N ASP A 102 2.56 -5.74 -17.14
CA ASP A 102 2.92 -6.00 -18.54
C ASP A 102 3.38 -4.71 -19.21
N TYR A 103 4.39 -4.80 -20.06
CA TYR A 103 4.92 -3.66 -20.80
C TYR A 103 5.25 -4.10 -22.21
N GLN A 104 4.92 -3.26 -23.19
CA GLN A 104 5.30 -3.47 -24.58
C GLN A 104 6.00 -2.21 -25.08
N VAL A 105 7.19 -2.39 -25.66
CA VAL A 105 7.85 -1.35 -26.46
C VAL A 105 7.26 -1.43 -27.86
N GLN A 106 7.03 -0.29 -28.52
CA GLN A 106 6.57 -0.26 -29.92
C GLN A 106 7.36 -1.27 -30.77
N SER A 107 6.64 -2.16 -31.45
CA SER A 107 7.15 -3.24 -32.31
C SER A 107 7.85 -4.43 -31.63
N ALA A 108 7.85 -4.53 -30.29
CA ALA A 108 8.36 -5.69 -29.55
C ALA A 108 7.22 -6.58 -29.03
N THR A 109 7.52 -7.82 -28.65
CA THR A 109 6.57 -8.66 -27.90
C THR A 109 6.29 -8.05 -26.54
N ALA A 110 5.05 -8.15 -26.05
CA ALA A 110 4.73 -7.75 -24.69
C ALA A 110 5.58 -8.57 -23.71
N GLN A 111 5.97 -7.97 -22.60
CA GLN A 111 6.74 -8.62 -21.54
C GLN A 111 6.04 -8.41 -20.22
N ARG A 112 5.94 -9.45 -19.40
CA ARG A 112 5.56 -9.29 -18.00
C ARG A 112 6.80 -9.02 -17.19
N ILE A 113 6.89 -7.86 -16.57
CA ILE A 113 8.07 -7.46 -15.79
C ILE A 113 7.74 -7.32 -14.31
N ARG A 114 8.75 -7.57 -13.48
CA ARG A 114 8.73 -7.39 -12.04
C ARG A 114 9.81 -6.39 -11.66
N ILE A 115 9.41 -5.29 -11.05
CA ILE A 115 10.31 -4.28 -10.52
C ILE A 115 10.38 -4.46 -9.00
N ARG A 116 11.59 -4.57 -8.47
CA ARG A 116 11.85 -4.61 -7.02
C ARG A 116 12.65 -3.38 -6.60
N TYR A 117 12.23 -2.74 -5.51
CA TYR A 117 12.96 -1.69 -4.82
C TYR A 117 13.27 -2.14 -3.40
N TRP A 118 14.52 -2.03 -2.99
CA TRP A 118 14.96 -2.38 -1.63
C TRP A 118 16.28 -1.69 -1.28
N VAL A 119 16.56 -1.59 0.00
CA VAL A 119 17.80 -0.99 0.51
C VAL A 119 18.71 -2.08 1.05
N GLU A 120 20.00 -1.98 0.76
CA GLU A 120 21.03 -2.82 1.38
C GLU A 120 22.16 -1.99 1.95
N ASN A 121 22.86 -2.57 2.93
CA ASN A 121 24.12 -2.02 3.41
C ASN A 121 25.20 -2.18 2.34
N TYR A 122 25.79 -1.06 1.94
CA TYR A 122 26.88 -1.01 0.99
C TYR A 122 28.11 -0.37 1.64
N THR A 123 29.21 -1.10 1.63
CA THR A 123 30.52 -0.61 2.06
C THR A 123 31.39 -0.43 0.82
N GLY A 124 31.94 0.77 0.66
CA GLY A 124 32.94 1.03 -0.38
C GLY A 124 33.93 2.07 0.11
N SER A 125 34.71 2.66 -0.80
CA SER A 125 35.76 3.65 -0.49
C SER A 125 35.27 4.91 0.24
N LYS A 126 33.95 5.10 0.33
CA LYS A 126 33.28 6.24 0.98
C LYS A 126 32.59 5.86 2.30
N GLY A 127 32.93 4.69 2.86
CA GLY A 127 32.35 4.15 4.09
C GLY A 127 31.05 3.35 3.88
N ALA A 128 30.52 2.84 5.00
CA ALA A 128 29.27 2.09 5.07
C ALA A 128 28.05 3.02 4.97
N ARG A 129 27.08 2.63 4.15
CA ARG A 129 25.84 3.40 3.90
C ARG A 129 24.72 2.50 3.40
N GLY A 130 23.48 2.87 3.66
CA GLY A 130 22.32 2.28 3.00
C GLY A 130 22.26 2.72 1.54
N ARG A 131 22.13 1.78 0.62
CA ARG A 131 22.02 2.02 -0.82
C ARG A 131 20.71 1.45 -1.33
N LEU A 132 19.90 2.28 -1.96
CA LEU A 132 18.69 1.86 -2.65
C LEU A 132 19.04 1.23 -3.98
N TYR A 133 18.48 0.07 -4.23
CA TYR A 133 18.58 -0.65 -5.48
C TYR A 133 17.23 -0.76 -6.17
N LYS A 134 17.28 -0.76 -7.50
CA LYS A 134 16.21 -1.16 -8.39
C LYS A 134 16.66 -2.40 -9.17
N GLN A 135 15.75 -3.32 -9.40
CA GLN A 135 15.98 -4.43 -10.33
C GLN A 135 14.70 -4.68 -11.12
N THR A 136 14.88 -4.91 -12.42
CA THR A 136 13.78 -5.18 -13.35
C THR A 136 13.96 -6.58 -13.93
N ASP A 137 13.15 -7.52 -13.47
CA ASP A 137 13.15 -8.89 -13.96
C ASP A 137 12.05 -9.06 -15.01
N ILE A 138 12.31 -9.88 -16.03
CA ILE A 138 11.31 -10.36 -16.97
C ILE A 138 10.78 -11.67 -16.41
N LEU A 139 9.47 -11.77 -16.21
CA LEU A 139 8.77 -13.00 -15.81
C LEU A 139 8.28 -13.77 -17.03
N GLN A 140 7.82 -13.07 -18.07
CA GLN A 140 7.34 -13.66 -19.33
C GLN A 140 7.74 -12.77 -20.51
N PRO A 141 7.99 -13.32 -21.72
CA PRO A 141 7.77 -14.72 -22.11
C PRO A 141 8.84 -15.68 -21.58
N SER A 142 10.07 -15.20 -21.41
CA SER A 142 11.20 -15.96 -20.88
C SER A 142 11.73 -15.29 -19.62
N THR A 143 11.89 -16.06 -18.55
CA THR A 143 12.39 -15.52 -17.28
C THR A 143 13.81 -15.00 -17.42
N ALA A 144 14.03 -13.73 -17.11
CA ALA A 144 15.36 -13.13 -17.08
C ALA A 144 15.49 -12.19 -15.87
N THR A 145 16.54 -12.38 -15.08
CA THR A 145 16.81 -11.55 -13.91
C THR A 145 17.59 -10.31 -14.33
N GLY A 146 17.06 -9.14 -13.98
CA GLY A 146 17.71 -7.86 -14.27
C GLY A 146 18.98 -7.65 -13.48
N ARG A 147 19.79 -6.67 -13.90
CA ARG A 147 20.92 -6.22 -13.09
C ARG A 147 20.40 -5.41 -11.91
N LYS A 148 21.17 -5.44 -10.83
CA LYS A 148 20.93 -4.63 -9.64
C LYS A 148 21.48 -3.22 -9.85
N GLU A 149 20.59 -2.27 -10.03
CA GLU A 149 20.90 -0.88 -10.37
C GLU A 149 20.93 0.00 -9.11
N PRO A 150 22.06 0.65 -8.77
CA PRO A 150 22.11 1.57 -7.64
C PRO A 150 21.37 2.87 -7.97
N MET A 151 20.33 3.18 -7.20
CA MET A 151 19.50 4.37 -7.41
C MET A 151 20.01 5.57 -6.61
N ALA A 152 20.36 5.33 -5.34
CA ALA A 152 20.87 6.36 -4.45
C ALA A 152 21.63 5.75 -3.28
N ASP A 153 22.53 6.56 -2.73
CA ASP A 153 23.30 6.28 -1.53
C ASP A 153 22.76 7.08 -0.33
N TYR A 154 23.15 6.65 0.86
CA TYR A 154 22.84 7.33 2.13
C TYR A 154 21.34 7.34 2.48
N ILE A 155 20.66 6.25 2.11
CA ILE A 155 19.30 5.97 2.57
C ILE A 155 19.34 5.55 4.03
N GLU A 156 18.52 6.19 4.85
CA GLU A 156 18.36 5.85 6.26
C GLU A 156 16.97 5.34 6.60
N ASP A 157 15.99 5.59 5.73
CA ASP A 157 14.65 5.05 5.86
C ASP A 157 13.99 4.88 4.48
N LEU A 158 13.33 3.75 4.26
CA LEU A 158 12.42 3.52 3.14
C LEU A 158 11.24 2.71 3.67
N GLN A 159 10.05 3.27 3.51
CA GLN A 159 8.81 2.71 4.06
C GLN A 159 7.71 2.73 3.01
N PHE A 160 6.94 1.65 2.97
CA PHE A 160 5.78 1.50 2.09
C PHE A 160 4.56 1.14 2.93
N VAL A 161 3.62 2.08 3.04
CA VAL A 161 2.39 1.85 3.80
C VAL A 161 1.22 1.78 2.83
N ARG A 162 0.52 0.64 2.81
CA ARG A 162 -0.77 0.58 2.15
C ARG A 162 -1.82 1.23 3.03
N ASP A 163 -2.45 2.27 2.50
CA ASP A 163 -3.67 2.79 3.07
C ASP A 163 -4.83 2.16 2.31
N GLN A 164 -5.41 1.12 2.90
CA GLN A 164 -6.67 0.57 2.44
C GLN A 164 -7.76 1.53 2.91
N VAL A 165 -7.87 2.70 2.27
CA VAL A 165 -9.01 3.56 2.52
C VAL A 165 -10.21 2.80 1.99
N LYS A 166 -11.01 2.26 2.92
CA LYS A 166 -12.37 1.85 2.64
C LYS A 166 -13.01 3.08 2.02
N SER A 167 -13.22 3.11 0.71
CA SER A 167 -14.12 4.13 0.17
C SER A 167 -15.42 3.93 0.92
N SER A 168 -15.80 4.92 1.73
CA SER A 168 -17.14 5.05 2.27
C SER A 168 -18.11 5.33 1.11
N GLY A 169 -18.13 4.47 0.10
CA GLY A 169 -19.36 4.18 -0.61
C GLY A 169 -20.30 3.79 0.51
N SER A 170 -21.31 4.64 0.70
CA SER A 170 -22.35 4.56 1.72
C SER A 170 -22.59 3.12 2.20
N LEU A 171 -22.83 2.94 3.50
CA LEU A 171 -23.24 1.70 4.19
C LEU A 171 -24.53 1.09 3.59
N GLN A 172 -24.61 0.99 2.26
CA GLN A 172 -25.71 0.46 1.50
C GLN A 172 -25.49 -1.03 1.45
N ASN A 173 -26.36 -1.73 2.16
CA ASN A 173 -26.57 -3.14 1.94
C ASN A 173 -26.99 -3.33 0.47
N LEU A 174 -26.08 -3.79 -0.39
CA LEU A 174 -26.38 -4.04 -1.81
C LEU A 174 -27.48 -5.08 -1.97
N ALA A 175 -27.75 -5.93 -0.98
CA ALA A 175 -28.90 -6.85 -1.03
C ALA A 175 -30.24 -6.11 -1.22
N LYS A 176 -30.33 -4.82 -0.84
CA LYS A 176 -31.50 -3.95 -1.12
C LYS A 176 -31.72 -3.65 -2.60
N GLN A 177 -30.68 -3.79 -3.43
CA GLN A 177 -30.73 -3.58 -4.87
C GLN A 177 -31.07 -4.88 -5.63
N SER A 178 -31.22 -5.99 -4.91
CA SER A 178 -31.59 -7.26 -5.52
C SER A 178 -33.01 -7.20 -6.09
N THR A 179 -33.20 -7.70 -7.31
CA THR A 179 -34.50 -7.78 -7.99
C THR A 179 -35.37 -8.93 -7.48
N ASP A 180 -34.77 -9.90 -6.79
CA ASP A 180 -35.44 -11.14 -6.44
C ASP A 180 -34.92 -11.76 -5.13
N LEU A 181 -34.59 -10.90 -4.15
CA LEU A 181 -34.32 -11.36 -2.78
C LEU A 181 -35.60 -12.02 -2.23
N SER A 182 -35.78 -13.29 -2.58
CA SER A 182 -37.09 -13.75 -3.08
C SER A 182 -38.11 -13.99 -1.98
N LYS A 183 -37.81 -13.73 -0.70
CA LYS A 183 -38.73 -13.98 0.41
C LYS A 183 -38.63 -13.09 1.67
N SER A 184 -37.96 -11.93 1.73
CA SER A 184 -38.38 -10.89 2.71
C SER A 184 -37.66 -9.54 2.57
N ALA A 185 -38.44 -8.46 2.65
CA ALA A 185 -37.93 -7.14 3.05
C ALA A 185 -37.22 -7.19 4.42
N LYS A 186 -37.62 -8.15 5.27
CA LYS A 186 -37.12 -8.35 6.64
C LYS A 186 -35.62 -8.65 6.70
N LEU A 187 -35.04 -9.35 5.71
CA LEU A 187 -33.60 -9.64 5.69
C LEU A 187 -32.72 -8.43 5.36
N THR A 188 -33.31 -7.28 5.02
CA THR A 188 -32.56 -6.07 4.67
C THR A 188 -33.11 -4.81 5.34
N ASP A 189 -34.07 -4.95 6.24
CA ASP A 189 -34.74 -3.82 6.89
C ASP A 189 -33.93 -3.26 8.07
N GLY A 190 -32.85 -3.94 8.46
CA GLY A 190 -31.99 -3.56 9.57
C GLY A 190 -32.55 -3.90 10.96
N LYS A 191 -33.69 -4.59 11.05
CA LYS A 191 -34.26 -5.03 12.33
C LYS A 191 -33.64 -6.35 12.74
N LEU A 192 -33.27 -6.46 14.02
CA LEU A 192 -32.57 -7.62 14.55
C LEU A 192 -33.34 -8.20 15.75
N GLY A 193 -33.30 -9.52 15.88
CA GLY A 193 -33.86 -10.24 17.02
C GLY A 193 -35.37 -10.51 16.94
N CYS A 194 -35.84 -11.45 17.76
CA CYS A 194 -37.26 -11.76 17.92
C CYS A 194 -37.66 -11.52 19.38
N ASN A 195 -38.80 -10.86 19.61
CA ASN A 195 -39.32 -10.65 20.97
C ASN A 195 -39.73 -11.98 21.65
N ASN A 196 -40.25 -12.94 20.87
CA ASN A 196 -40.75 -14.23 21.37
C ASN A 196 -39.80 -15.40 21.07
N GLY A 197 -38.51 -15.12 20.89
CA GLY A 197 -37.50 -16.12 20.55
C GLY A 197 -37.59 -16.62 19.10
N CYS A 198 -36.68 -17.52 18.75
CA CYS A 198 -36.59 -18.05 17.39
C CYS A 198 -37.66 -19.12 17.12
N ASN A 199 -38.81 -18.71 16.63
CA ASN A 199 -39.93 -19.59 16.27
C ASN A 199 -40.81 -18.95 15.18
N SER A 200 -41.92 -19.60 14.83
CA SER A 200 -42.87 -19.12 13.80
C SER A 200 -43.49 -17.74 14.09
N GLN A 201 -43.36 -17.19 15.30
CA GLN A 201 -43.85 -15.87 15.68
C GLN A 201 -42.78 -14.78 15.57
N CYS A 202 -41.59 -15.07 15.03
CA CYS A 202 -40.56 -14.04 14.87
C CYS A 202 -40.95 -12.98 13.85
N GLU A 203 -40.93 -11.72 14.28
CA GLU A 203 -41.36 -10.60 13.45
C GLU A 203 -40.26 -10.10 12.51
N ASN A 204 -38.98 -10.21 12.90
CA ASN A 204 -37.85 -9.53 12.24
C ASN A 204 -36.84 -10.48 11.57
N GLY A 205 -37.31 -11.51 10.87
CA GLY A 205 -36.40 -12.39 10.14
C GLY A 205 -37.06 -13.58 9.48
N TRP A 206 -36.23 -14.43 8.88
CA TRP A 206 -36.58 -15.77 8.45
C TRP A 206 -36.36 -16.76 9.58
N THR A 207 -37.30 -17.68 9.73
CA THR A 207 -37.24 -18.73 10.75
C THR A 207 -37.39 -20.09 10.10
N PHE A 208 -36.51 -21.01 10.43
CA PHE A 208 -36.51 -22.39 9.95
C PHE A 208 -36.81 -23.29 11.13
N GLY A 209 -38.04 -23.79 11.21
CA GLY A 209 -38.46 -24.70 12.28
C GLY A 209 -37.90 -26.10 12.06
N GLY A 210 -37.16 -26.64 13.04
CA GLY A 210 -36.53 -27.96 12.92
C GLY A 210 -35.25 -28.00 12.07
N GLY A 211 -34.60 -26.86 11.83
CA GLY A 211 -33.32 -26.76 11.12
C GLY A 211 -33.43 -26.32 9.67
N LEU A 212 -32.29 -26.23 8.98
CA LEU A 212 -32.23 -25.87 7.56
C LEU A 212 -32.49 -27.09 6.67
N ASN A 213 -33.38 -26.96 5.69
CA ASN A 213 -33.55 -27.98 4.66
C ASN A 213 -32.31 -28.07 3.75
N ALA A 214 -32.21 -29.17 3.02
CA ALA A 214 -31.20 -29.30 1.97
C ALA A 214 -31.40 -28.19 0.90
N ASN A 215 -30.32 -27.49 0.57
CA ASN A 215 -30.27 -26.39 -0.41
C ASN A 215 -30.99 -25.08 -0.01
N GLU A 216 -31.24 -24.85 1.29
CA GLU A 216 -31.68 -23.53 1.74
C GLU A 216 -30.63 -22.48 1.38
N LYS A 217 -31.08 -21.40 0.71
CA LYS A 217 -30.18 -20.37 0.20
C LYS A 217 -30.81 -18.98 0.22
N ILE A 218 -29.95 -17.99 0.37
CA ILE A 218 -30.28 -16.58 0.15
C ILE A 218 -29.72 -16.20 -1.22
N SER A 219 -30.59 -15.87 -2.17
CA SER A 219 -30.23 -15.46 -3.52
C SER A 219 -30.43 -13.96 -3.68
N ALA A 220 -29.44 -13.28 -4.26
CA ALA A 220 -29.51 -11.88 -4.65
C ALA A 220 -29.12 -11.73 -6.11
N ASN A 221 -30.07 -11.36 -6.98
CA ASN A 221 -29.81 -11.06 -8.38
C ASN A 221 -29.94 -9.56 -8.64
N PHE A 222 -29.09 -9.03 -9.51
CA PHE A 222 -28.97 -7.61 -9.80
C PHE A 222 -29.34 -7.36 -11.27
N SER A 223 -30.04 -6.26 -11.54
CA SER A 223 -30.41 -5.86 -12.92
C SER A 223 -29.19 -5.49 -13.78
N SER A 224 -28.06 -5.20 -13.14
CA SER A 224 -26.76 -4.98 -13.76
C SER A 224 -25.65 -5.51 -12.83
N PRO A 225 -24.49 -5.95 -13.35
CA PRO A 225 -23.39 -6.42 -12.52
C PRO A 225 -22.97 -5.41 -11.46
N VAL A 226 -22.87 -5.86 -10.20
CA VAL A 226 -22.39 -5.05 -9.06
C VAL A 226 -21.07 -5.62 -8.54
N THR A 227 -20.18 -4.74 -8.08
CA THR A 227 -18.94 -5.14 -7.41
C THR A 227 -19.22 -5.35 -5.91
N ILE A 228 -18.91 -6.54 -5.41
CA ILE A 228 -19.12 -6.95 -4.01
C ILE A 228 -17.78 -7.25 -3.33
N GLY A 229 -17.64 -6.82 -2.07
CA GLY A 229 -16.40 -6.94 -1.29
C GLY A 229 -16.52 -7.90 -0.11
N GLY A 230 -17.74 -8.30 0.22
CA GLY A 230 -18.03 -9.21 1.31
C GLY A 230 -19.52 -9.29 1.59
N ILE A 231 -19.86 -10.14 2.54
CA ILE A 231 -21.22 -10.29 3.05
C ILE A 231 -21.24 -10.21 4.58
N GLY A 232 -22.40 -9.95 5.15
CA GLY A 232 -22.68 -10.04 6.58
C GLY A 232 -23.96 -10.83 6.80
N LEU A 233 -24.01 -11.60 7.88
CA LEU A 233 -25.23 -12.29 8.29
C LEU A 233 -25.44 -12.06 9.79
N TYR A 234 -26.68 -11.76 10.14
CA TYR A 234 -27.15 -11.70 11.51
C TYR A 234 -28.12 -12.86 11.73
N ALA A 235 -27.75 -13.76 12.62
CA ALA A 235 -28.55 -14.92 13.01
C ALA A 235 -28.75 -14.98 14.54
N GLY A 236 -29.75 -15.74 15.00
CA GLY A 236 -30.30 -15.70 16.37
C GLY A 236 -29.88 -16.80 17.37
N GLU A 237 -30.36 -16.65 18.62
CA GLU A 237 -29.68 -16.90 19.91
C GLU A 237 -29.65 -18.32 20.52
N GLN A 238 -30.04 -19.39 19.81
CA GLN A 238 -30.10 -20.74 20.41
C GLN A 238 -29.00 -21.67 19.88
N ASN A 239 -27.75 -21.48 20.33
CA ASN A 239 -26.64 -22.46 20.25
C ASN A 239 -26.45 -23.23 18.91
N GLU A 240 -26.66 -22.59 17.76
CA GLU A 240 -26.38 -23.19 16.45
C GLU A 240 -25.54 -22.28 15.56
N THR A 241 -24.59 -22.87 14.86
CA THR A 241 -23.79 -22.16 13.85
C THR A 241 -24.43 -22.36 12.48
N VAL A 242 -24.65 -21.27 11.75
CA VAL A 242 -24.96 -21.37 10.32
C VAL A 242 -23.62 -21.51 9.61
N THR A 243 -23.43 -22.62 8.91
CA THR A 243 -22.29 -22.83 8.02
C THR A 243 -22.76 -22.71 6.58
N GLY A 244 -21.85 -22.73 5.63
CA GLY A 244 -22.26 -22.75 4.23
C GLY A 244 -21.15 -22.35 3.27
N TYR A 245 -21.57 -21.93 2.08
CA TYR A 245 -20.66 -21.41 1.07
C TYR A 245 -21.33 -20.35 0.22
N ILE A 246 -20.51 -19.47 -0.35
CA ILE A 246 -20.96 -18.42 -1.26
C ILE A 246 -20.61 -18.86 -2.66
N GLN A 247 -21.56 -18.72 -3.56
CA GLN A 247 -21.36 -18.89 -4.99
C GLN A 247 -21.92 -17.70 -5.76
N ILE A 248 -21.33 -17.45 -6.92
CA ILE A 248 -21.73 -16.37 -7.83
C ILE A 248 -21.93 -16.95 -9.22
N LYS A 249 -22.71 -16.26 -10.06
CA LYS A 249 -22.87 -16.67 -11.44
C LYS A 249 -21.71 -16.12 -12.29
N GLU A 250 -20.94 -17.02 -12.90
CA GLU A 250 -19.91 -16.70 -13.89
C GLU A 250 -20.26 -17.43 -15.21
N SER A 251 -20.39 -16.70 -16.31
CA SER A 251 -20.64 -17.28 -17.65
C SER A 251 -21.85 -18.23 -17.72
N GLY A 252 -22.91 -17.94 -16.97
CA GLY A 252 -24.15 -18.74 -16.97
C GLY A 252 -24.22 -19.84 -15.90
N SER A 253 -23.11 -20.15 -15.21
CA SER A 253 -23.05 -21.20 -14.18
C SER A 253 -22.61 -20.66 -12.83
N TYR A 254 -23.08 -21.28 -11.74
CA TYR A 254 -22.64 -20.90 -10.38
C TYR A 254 -21.27 -21.48 -10.05
N LYS A 255 -20.41 -20.64 -9.47
CA LYS A 255 -19.07 -20.99 -9.01
C LYS A 255 -18.90 -20.60 -7.56
N ARG A 256 -18.46 -21.55 -6.73
CA ARG A 256 -18.15 -21.32 -5.32
C ARG A 256 -16.91 -20.41 -5.17
N ILE A 257 -17.05 -19.35 -4.38
CA ILE A 257 -15.99 -18.37 -4.12
C ILE A 257 -15.52 -18.33 -2.67
N ALA A 258 -16.31 -18.84 -1.73
CA ALA A 258 -15.96 -18.87 -0.32
C ALA A 258 -16.68 -20.01 0.41
N THR A 259 -16.04 -20.57 1.43
CA THR A 259 -16.64 -21.50 2.40
C THR A 259 -16.66 -20.84 3.77
N LEU A 260 -17.78 -20.94 4.45
CA LEU A 260 -18.08 -20.25 5.70
C LEU A 260 -18.26 -21.29 6.79
N SER A 261 -17.19 -21.51 7.56
CA SER A 261 -17.13 -22.61 8.51
C SER A 261 -17.88 -22.34 9.82
N ASN A 262 -18.21 -21.08 10.13
CA ASN A 262 -19.03 -20.66 11.27
C ASN A 262 -19.51 -19.21 11.08
N ILE A 263 -20.80 -19.01 10.85
CA ILE A 263 -21.46 -17.70 10.87
C ILE A 263 -22.58 -17.76 11.93
N GLY A 264 -22.34 -17.11 13.08
CA GLY A 264 -23.26 -17.04 14.24
C GLY A 264 -22.66 -17.63 15.52
N ILE A 265 -22.96 -17.19 16.76
CA ILE A 265 -23.91 -16.18 17.26
C ILE A 265 -23.40 -15.69 18.64
N SER A 266 -23.24 -14.38 18.79
CA SER A 266 -23.43 -13.63 20.04
C SER A 266 -23.48 -12.15 19.66
N ALA A 267 -24.68 -11.65 19.33
CA ALA A 267 -25.01 -10.23 19.15
C ALA A 267 -24.09 -9.32 18.29
N LYS A 268 -23.12 -9.86 17.54
CA LYS A 268 -22.17 -9.09 16.74
C LYS A 268 -22.18 -9.60 15.29
N ASN A 269 -22.41 -8.66 14.38
CA ASN A 269 -22.34 -8.80 12.93
C ASN A 269 -21.20 -9.75 12.50
N SER A 270 -21.54 -10.92 11.96
CA SER A 270 -20.54 -11.84 11.40
C SER A 270 -20.34 -11.46 9.93
N GLN A 271 -19.31 -10.64 9.70
CA GLN A 271 -18.92 -10.21 8.36
C GLN A 271 -17.88 -11.16 7.79
N TYR A 272 -18.07 -11.56 6.54
CA TYR A 272 -17.06 -12.24 5.74
C TYR A 272 -16.61 -11.33 4.61
N GLN A 273 -15.35 -10.90 4.65
CA GLN A 273 -14.73 -10.14 3.57
C GLN A 273 -14.10 -11.10 2.56
N PHE A 274 -14.33 -10.82 1.28
CA PHE A 274 -13.73 -11.62 0.22
C PHE A 274 -12.24 -11.27 0.10
N SER A 275 -11.42 -12.23 -0.32
CA SER A 275 -10.00 -12.01 -0.59
C SER A 275 -9.75 -11.05 -1.76
N LYS A 276 -10.77 -10.85 -2.60
CA LYS A 276 -10.80 -9.90 -3.71
C LYS A 276 -12.24 -9.42 -3.93
N ASN A 277 -12.40 -8.20 -4.42
CA ASN A 277 -13.69 -7.75 -4.94
C ASN A 277 -14.12 -8.66 -6.10
N VAL A 278 -15.42 -8.89 -6.22
CA VAL A 278 -15.99 -9.71 -7.28
C VAL A 278 -17.09 -8.91 -7.97
N ALA A 279 -17.06 -8.81 -9.30
CA ALA A 279 -18.20 -8.33 -10.07
C ALA A 279 -19.15 -9.50 -10.37
N THR A 280 -20.43 -9.35 -10.04
CA THR A 280 -21.44 -10.38 -10.33
C THR A 280 -22.82 -9.77 -10.57
N ASP A 281 -23.63 -10.42 -11.39
CA ASP A 281 -25.06 -10.15 -11.53
C ASP A 281 -25.91 -11.01 -10.58
N SER A 282 -25.30 -12.00 -9.92
CA SER A 282 -25.98 -12.93 -9.03
C SER A 282 -25.07 -13.49 -7.94
N LEU A 283 -25.57 -13.53 -6.71
CA LEU A 283 -24.92 -14.14 -5.56
C LEU A 283 -25.89 -15.07 -4.85
N GLU A 284 -25.41 -16.26 -4.47
CA GLU A 284 -26.12 -17.17 -3.60
C GLU A 284 -25.27 -17.51 -2.38
N PHE A 285 -25.85 -17.34 -1.20
CA PHE A 285 -25.33 -17.92 0.02
C PHE A 285 -26.10 -19.20 0.32
N VAL A 286 -25.45 -20.35 0.12
CA VAL A 286 -26.02 -21.67 0.39
C VAL A 286 -25.69 -22.06 1.82
N MET A 287 -26.73 -22.29 2.62
CA MET A 287 -26.64 -22.44 4.06
C MET A 287 -26.72 -23.92 4.45
N THR A 288 -25.98 -24.28 5.49
CA THR A 288 -25.96 -25.61 6.10
C THR A 288 -25.98 -25.47 7.62
N SER A 289 -26.80 -26.25 8.30
CA SER A 289 -26.84 -26.27 9.77
C SER A 289 -25.56 -26.91 10.32
N GLY A 290 -24.91 -26.24 11.28
CA GLY A 290 -23.65 -26.68 11.89
C GLY A 290 -23.77 -27.56 13.13
N GLY A 291 -24.97 -28.03 13.49
CA GLY A 291 -25.21 -28.88 14.65
C GLY A 291 -26.41 -29.81 14.45
N GLY A 292 -26.37 -31.00 15.05
CA GLY A 292 -27.45 -32.00 14.95
C GLY A 292 -28.56 -31.75 15.97
N GLY A 293 -29.81 -31.75 15.50
CA GLY A 293 -31.03 -31.72 16.31
C GLY A 293 -32.05 -30.69 15.81
N ASP A 294 -33.34 -30.96 16.02
CA ASP A 294 -34.51 -30.19 15.56
C ASP A 294 -34.63 -28.77 16.17
N LYS A 295 -33.62 -27.90 16.03
CA LYS A 295 -33.63 -26.55 16.58
C LYS A 295 -34.00 -25.52 15.52
N ASN A 296 -34.62 -24.45 15.99
CA ASN A 296 -35.07 -23.38 15.11
C ASN A 296 -33.91 -22.44 14.77
N ILE A 297 -33.69 -22.18 13.47
CA ILE A 297 -32.69 -21.23 12.99
C ILE A 297 -33.38 -19.92 12.60
N CYS A 298 -32.83 -18.79 13.05
CA CYS A 298 -33.35 -17.48 12.67
C CYS A 298 -32.27 -16.64 12.00
N ILE A 299 -32.64 -16.02 10.88
CA ILE A 299 -31.80 -15.08 10.13
C ILE A 299 -32.53 -13.74 10.12
N PHE A 300 -31.92 -12.73 10.72
CA PHE A 300 -32.51 -11.41 10.89
C PHE A 300 -32.13 -10.47 9.77
N GLU A 301 -30.86 -10.47 9.36
CA GLU A 301 -30.36 -9.53 8.36
C GLU A 301 -29.26 -10.20 7.53
N PHE A 302 -29.32 -9.98 6.23
CA PHE A 302 -28.30 -10.35 5.27
C PHE A 302 -27.79 -9.08 4.58
N GLN A 303 -26.49 -8.85 4.71
CA GLN A 303 -25.83 -7.68 4.15
C GLN A 303 -24.90 -8.10 3.01
N ILE A 304 -25.01 -7.43 1.87
CA ILE A 304 -23.97 -7.47 0.84
C ILE A 304 -23.23 -6.15 0.91
N TYR A 305 -21.95 -6.20 1.20
CA TYR A 305 -21.13 -5.02 1.22
C TYR A 305 -20.64 -4.71 -0.19
N PRO A 306 -20.74 -3.44 -0.64
CA PRO A 306 -20.12 -3.06 -1.89
C PRO A 306 -18.65 -3.44 -1.84
N GLY A 307 -18.13 -3.84 -2.99
CA GLY A 307 -16.70 -3.88 -3.21
C GLY A 307 -16.20 -2.51 -2.81
N SER A 308 -15.48 -2.44 -1.68
CA SER A 308 -14.78 -1.22 -1.37
C SER A 308 -13.93 -0.95 -2.61
N ASN A 309 -14.08 0.22 -3.23
CA ASN A 309 -12.96 0.76 -3.97
C ASN A 309 -11.91 0.96 -2.90
N LEU A 310 -11.13 -0.10 -2.64
CA LEU A 310 -9.88 -0.01 -1.95
C LEU A 310 -9.14 0.97 -2.84
N SER A 311 -9.14 2.25 -2.46
CA SER A 311 -8.17 3.13 -3.05
C SER A 311 -6.87 2.49 -2.61
N ASN A 312 -6.22 1.79 -3.53
CA ASN A 312 -4.98 1.10 -3.28
C ASN A 312 -3.90 2.19 -3.24
N LEU A 313 -3.98 3.03 -2.21
CA LEU A 313 -3.03 4.08 -1.96
C LEU A 313 -1.83 3.42 -1.32
N VAL A 314 -0.68 3.64 -1.92
CA VAL A 314 0.61 3.30 -1.35
C VAL A 314 1.29 4.60 -1.00
N ASP A 315 1.49 4.81 0.29
CA ASP A 315 2.34 5.86 0.80
C ASP A 315 3.78 5.40 0.78
N VAL A 316 4.60 6.15 0.05
CA VAL A 316 6.05 5.96 -0.01
C VAL A 316 6.66 7.03 0.87
N VAL A 317 7.45 6.62 1.86
CA VAL A 317 8.24 7.52 2.70
C VAL A 317 9.70 7.17 2.58
N LEU A 318 10.54 8.18 2.38
CA LEU A 318 11.96 8.04 2.12
C LEU A 318 12.72 9.08 2.94
N ALA A 319 13.70 8.65 3.73
CA ALA A 319 14.64 9.54 4.42
C ALA A 319 16.07 9.33 3.91
N LEU A 320 16.73 10.42 3.58
CA LEU A 320 18.13 10.45 3.16
C LEU A 320 18.93 11.35 4.09
N ARG A 321 20.23 11.10 4.16
CA ARG A 321 21.21 12.00 4.79
C ARG A 321 22.27 12.50 3.82
N THR A 322 22.92 13.61 4.17
CA THR A 322 24.07 14.12 3.43
C THR A 322 25.24 13.16 3.52
N ARG A 323 26.11 13.24 2.50
CA ARG A 323 27.35 12.47 2.46
C ARG A 323 28.28 12.85 3.59
N ASN A 324 28.44 14.16 3.83
CA ASN A 324 29.31 14.69 4.87
C ASN A 324 28.52 15.26 6.05
N GLN A 325 29.21 15.44 7.17
CA GLN A 325 28.70 16.08 8.38
C GLN A 325 28.90 17.60 8.31
N TYR A 326 27.94 18.35 8.86
CA TYR A 326 27.90 19.81 8.79
C TYR A 326 27.41 20.46 10.08
N GLY A 327 28.36 21.01 10.84
CA GLY A 327 28.12 21.74 12.08
C GLY A 327 28.15 20.82 13.31
N LEU A 328 27.49 21.25 14.38
CA LEU A 328 27.41 20.48 15.62
C LEU A 328 26.44 19.30 15.48
N SER A 329 26.72 18.23 16.22
CA SER A 329 25.81 17.10 16.35
C SER A 329 24.47 17.55 16.94
N LYS A 330 23.39 17.18 16.28
CA LYS A 330 22.02 17.49 16.71
C LYS A 330 21.18 16.23 16.72
N ALA A 331 20.27 16.14 17.69
CA ALA A 331 19.25 15.11 17.69
C ALA A 331 18.34 15.31 16.46
N TYR A 332 18.09 14.22 15.77
CA TYR A 332 17.15 14.12 14.66
C TYR A 332 16.17 13.01 14.96
N THR A 333 14.89 13.32 14.86
CA THR A 333 13.81 12.34 14.96
C THR A 333 12.95 12.46 13.72
N LYS A 334 12.59 11.31 13.12
CA LYS A 334 11.66 11.28 11.99
C LYS A 334 10.36 11.97 12.36
N LYS A 335 9.79 12.73 11.42
CA LYS A 335 8.57 13.48 11.69
C LYS A 335 7.38 12.53 11.93
N THR A 336 6.62 12.78 12.99
CA THR A 336 5.55 11.89 13.49
C THR A 336 4.35 11.77 12.54
N TYR A 337 4.12 12.76 11.67
CA TYR A 337 3.04 12.74 10.70
C TYR A 337 3.38 11.92 9.44
N ARG A 338 4.60 11.41 9.31
CA ARG A 338 4.96 10.50 8.23
C ARG A 338 4.53 9.08 8.59
N LYS A 339 3.91 8.39 7.63
CA LYS A 339 3.56 6.98 7.77
C LYS A 339 4.80 6.09 7.86
N GLY A 340 4.61 4.88 8.36
CA GLY A 340 5.66 3.89 8.59
C GLY A 340 5.85 3.60 10.08
N ASN A 341 6.44 2.46 10.36
CA ASN A 341 6.72 1.97 11.72
C ASN A 341 8.15 2.32 12.16
N TYR A 342 9.09 2.46 11.24
CA TYR A 342 10.47 2.80 11.59
C TYR A 342 10.59 4.22 12.16
N LYS A 343 11.03 4.30 13.43
CA LYS A 343 11.32 5.54 14.16
C LYS A 343 12.81 5.85 14.08
N LEU A 344 13.23 6.60 13.07
CA LEU A 344 14.60 7.06 12.95
C LEU A 344 14.91 8.09 14.05
N ASN A 345 15.81 7.74 14.97
CA ASN A 345 16.37 8.63 15.99
C ASN A 345 17.91 8.59 15.93
N LYS A 346 18.54 9.73 15.66
CA LYS A 346 19.99 9.86 15.48
C LYS A 346 20.49 11.14 16.13
N THR A 347 21.69 11.11 16.69
CA THR A 347 22.38 12.30 17.20
C THR A 347 23.73 12.43 16.52
N ASP A 348 23.77 13.21 15.45
CA ASP A 348 24.98 13.45 14.66
C ASP A 348 24.88 14.76 13.87
N ALA A 349 25.93 15.10 13.12
CA ALA A 349 26.02 16.32 12.34
C ALA A 349 25.59 16.15 10.86
N TYR A 350 25.03 15.00 10.46
CA TYR A 350 24.50 14.85 9.10
C TYR A 350 23.22 15.66 8.93
N ARG A 351 23.04 16.23 7.74
CA ARG A 351 21.75 16.83 7.36
C ARG A 351 20.86 15.75 6.78
N ARG A 352 19.61 15.74 7.18
CA ARG A 352 18.60 14.77 6.73
C ARG A 352 17.42 15.50 6.12
N ASP A 353 16.76 14.85 5.19
CA ASP A 353 15.48 15.30 4.69
C ASP A 353 14.57 14.11 4.36
N GLU A 354 13.27 14.37 4.44
CA GLU A 354 12.22 13.37 4.33
C GLU A 354 11.26 13.70 3.19
N TYR A 355 11.18 12.76 2.27
CA TYR A 355 10.32 12.84 1.11
C TYR A 355 9.18 11.84 1.27
N SER A 356 7.98 12.24 0.88
CA SER A 356 6.87 11.29 0.79
C SER A 356 5.97 11.58 -0.39
N THR A 357 5.31 10.55 -0.90
CA THR A 357 4.22 10.67 -1.86
C THR A 357 3.22 9.56 -1.62
N THR A 358 1.95 9.90 -1.78
CA THR A 358 0.86 8.92 -1.84
C THR A 358 0.59 8.59 -3.31
N VAL A 359 0.39 7.32 -3.61
CA VAL A 359 0.24 6.82 -4.97
C VAL A 359 -0.97 5.93 -5.07
N LEU A 360 -1.96 6.35 -5.87
CA LEU A 360 -3.07 5.48 -6.26
C LEU A 360 -2.60 4.44 -7.27
N VAL A 361 -2.73 3.16 -6.92
CA VAL A 361 -2.59 2.05 -7.85
C VAL A 361 -3.87 1.91 -8.66
N ARG A 362 -3.75 1.99 -9.99
CA ARG A 362 -4.90 2.10 -10.89
C ARG A 362 -5.41 0.78 -11.44
N ASN A 363 -4.55 -0.23 -11.52
CA ASN A 363 -4.83 -1.47 -12.25
C ASN A 363 -4.95 -2.70 -11.34
N LEU A 364 -5.19 -2.49 -10.04
CA LEU A 364 -5.59 -3.56 -9.13
C LEU A 364 -7.09 -3.79 -9.33
N SER A 365 -7.44 -4.99 -9.78
CA SER A 365 -8.72 -5.38 -10.39
C SER A 365 -9.97 -4.63 -9.91
N LEU A 366 -10.63 -3.99 -10.88
CA LEU A 366 -12.09 -3.89 -10.97
C LEU A 366 -12.72 -5.28 -11.07
#